data_AF-A0A1C1YZ29-F1
#
_entry.id   AF-A0A1C1YZ29-F1
#
_cell.length_a   1.000
_cell.length_b   1.000
_cell.length_c   1.000
_cell.angle_alpha   90.00
_cell.angle_beta   90.00
_cell.angle_gamma   90.00
#
_symmetry.space_group_name_H-M   'P 1'
#
loop_
_entity.id
_entity.type
_entity.pdbx_description
1 polymer ?
#
loop_
_entity_poly.entity_id
_entity_poly.type
_entity_poly.pdbx_seq_one_letter_code
_entity_poly.pdbx_strand_id
1 'polypeptide(L)'
;MHVVALALALSGCGPSSKPPSASGAHAAAVATLQRVNTQAHACWLKDSAFSGYGIVPELDTAGTPRLLVVPRGKPQSLPQAVIVASADRAQFYGPLSSAPIATRINSDISRWAAGRAGC
;
A
#
# COMPACT_ATOMS: atom_id res chain seq x y z
N MET A 1 45.29 42.40 -27.01
CA MET A 1 44.75 41.06 -27.27
C MET A 1 44.64 40.35 -25.93
N HIS A 2 43.45 40.21 -25.35
CA HIS A 2 43.26 39.47 -24.09
C HIS A 2 42.20 38.40 -24.30
N VAL A 3 42.59 37.17 -24.00
CA VAL A 3 41.86 35.91 -24.26
C VAL A 3 40.79 35.69 -23.19
N VAL A 4 39.69 35.11 -23.66
CA VAL A 4 38.46 34.68 -22.97
C VAL A 4 38.72 33.64 -21.87
N ALA A 5 37.94 33.67 -20.80
CA ALA A 5 37.63 32.46 -20.02
C ALA A 5 36.17 32.53 -19.51
N LEU A 6 35.27 31.83 -20.22
CA LEU A 6 33.88 31.62 -19.85
C LEU A 6 33.81 30.35 -19.01
N ALA A 7 33.54 30.46 -17.71
CA ALA A 7 33.39 29.32 -16.81
C ALA A 7 31.94 28.83 -16.82
N LEU A 8 31.66 27.75 -17.56
CA LEU A 8 30.42 26.98 -17.40
C LEU A 8 30.57 26.04 -16.19
N ALA A 9 29.90 26.38 -15.08
CA ALA A 9 29.73 25.47 -13.96
C ALA A 9 28.58 24.49 -14.25
N LEU A 10 28.89 23.27 -14.68
CA LEU A 10 27.93 22.16 -14.67
C LEU A 10 27.83 21.60 -13.25
N SER A 11 26.77 21.96 -12.53
CA SER A 11 26.39 21.35 -11.25
C SER A 11 25.76 19.96 -11.52
N GLY A 12 26.59 18.92 -11.52
CA GLY A 12 26.18 17.52 -11.68
C GLY A 12 25.95 16.80 -10.35
N CYS A 13 24.95 15.91 -10.36
CA CYS A 13 24.60 14.88 -9.37
C CYS A 13 24.05 15.34 -8.00
N GLY A 14 22.71 15.37 -7.92
CA GLY A 14 22.02 15.23 -6.63
C GLY A 14 22.20 13.81 -6.05
N PRO A 15 22.09 13.64 -4.72
CA PRO A 15 22.30 12.35 -4.07
C PRO A 15 21.29 11.32 -4.57
N SER A 16 21.80 10.25 -5.17
CA SER A 16 21.01 9.07 -5.48
C SER A 16 20.60 8.42 -4.17
N SER A 17 19.32 8.51 -3.80
CA SER A 17 18.77 7.89 -2.59
C SER A 17 19.09 6.40 -2.61
N LYS A 18 19.91 5.95 -1.65
CA LYS A 18 20.25 4.53 -1.49
C LYS A 18 18.96 3.71 -1.37
N PRO A 19 18.79 2.61 -2.12
CA PRO A 19 17.65 1.73 -1.97
C PRO A 19 17.52 1.30 -0.49
N PRO A 20 16.30 1.28 0.07
CA PRO A 20 16.10 0.81 1.42
C PRO A 20 16.65 -0.61 1.56
N SER A 21 17.27 -0.90 2.71
CA SER A 21 17.64 -2.27 3.06
C SER A 21 16.40 -3.17 3.03
N ALA A 22 16.56 -4.48 2.79
CA ALA A 22 15.44 -5.41 2.77
C ALA A 22 14.57 -5.32 4.05
N SER A 23 15.21 -5.19 5.21
CA SER A 23 14.54 -4.97 6.49
C SER A 23 13.77 -3.64 6.54
N GLY A 24 14.34 -2.56 5.98
CA GLY A 24 13.66 -1.27 5.87
C GLY A 24 12.45 -1.31 4.93
N ALA A 25 12.57 -2.02 3.81
CA ALA A 25 11.46 -2.21 2.87
C ALA A 25 10.32 -3.04 3.49
N HIS A 26 10.65 -4.09 4.24
CA HIS A 26 9.67 -4.88 4.98
C HIS A 26 8.94 -4.04 6.04
N ALA A 27 9.69 -3.30 6.86
CA ALA A 27 9.11 -2.41 7.87
C ALA A 27 8.19 -1.34 7.25
N ALA A 28 8.57 -0.76 6.12
CA ALA A 28 7.75 0.20 5.39
C ALA A 28 6.45 -0.43 4.87
N ALA A 29 6.52 -1.63 4.32
CA ALA A 29 5.33 -2.37 3.87
C ALA A 29 4.38 -2.69 5.04
N VAL A 30 4.90 -3.15 6.17
CA VAL A 30 4.10 -3.39 7.39
C VAL A 30 3.41 -2.09 7.84
N ALA A 31 4.16 -0.98 7.93
CA ALA A 31 3.59 0.30 8.35
C ALA A 31 2.48 0.77 7.39
N THR A 32 2.65 0.57 6.08
CA THR A 32 1.63 0.90 5.08
C THR A 32 0.38 0.03 5.23
N LEU A 33 0.53 -1.28 5.44
CA LEU A 33 -0.61 -2.17 5.65
C LEU A 33 -1.31 -1.90 6.98
N GLN A 34 -0.61 -1.48 8.04
CA GLN A 34 -1.24 -1.04 9.30
C GLN A 34 -2.14 0.17 9.09
N ARG A 35 -1.69 1.15 8.29
CA ARG A 35 -2.51 2.31 7.91
C ARG A 35 -3.74 1.90 7.11
N VAL A 36 -3.55 1.08 6.08
CA VAL A 36 -4.64 0.54 5.26
C VAL A 36 -5.64 -0.22 6.11
N ASN A 37 -5.18 -1.09 7.02
CA ASN A 37 -6.04 -1.85 7.93
C ASN A 37 -6.89 -0.93 8.81
N THR A 38 -6.26 0.07 9.43
CA THR A 38 -6.95 1.03 10.30
C THR A 38 -8.08 1.75 9.56
N GLN A 39 -7.80 2.24 8.34
CA GLN A 39 -8.81 2.94 7.54
C GLN A 39 -9.89 1.99 7.00
N ALA A 40 -9.54 0.77 6.59
CA ALA A 40 -10.50 -0.25 6.17
C ALA A 40 -11.49 -0.58 7.31
N HIS A 41 -11.01 -0.72 8.55
CA HIS A 41 -11.88 -0.91 9.70
C HIS A 41 -12.78 0.31 9.96
N ALA A 42 -12.25 1.53 9.82
CA ALA A 42 -13.02 2.76 10.03
C ALA A 42 -14.10 2.99 8.95
N CYS A 43 -13.80 2.64 7.71
CA CYS A 43 -14.62 2.93 6.54
C CYS A 43 -15.45 1.75 6.05
N TRP A 44 -14.82 0.63 5.72
CA TRP A 44 -15.51 -0.50 5.10
C TRP A 44 -16.47 -1.21 6.05
N LEU A 45 -16.20 -1.24 7.37
CA LEU A 45 -17.14 -1.91 8.30
C LEU A 45 -18.51 -1.22 8.39
N LYS A 46 -18.55 0.09 8.16
CA LYS A 46 -19.79 0.90 8.19
C LYS A 46 -20.45 0.98 6.82
N ASP A 47 -19.80 0.45 5.79
CA ASP A 47 -20.24 0.59 4.42
C ASP A 47 -21.05 -0.62 3.95
N SER A 48 -22.22 -0.36 3.36
CA SER A 48 -23.12 -1.42 2.90
C SER A 48 -22.53 -2.27 1.78
N ALA A 49 -21.71 -1.69 0.89
CA ALA A 49 -21.03 -2.42 -0.18
C ALA A 49 -19.99 -3.40 0.35
N PHE A 50 -19.46 -3.15 1.55
CA PHE A 50 -18.47 -4.01 2.21
C PHE A 50 -19.06 -4.92 3.28
N SER A 51 -20.40 -4.93 3.44
CA SER A 51 -21.09 -5.67 4.51
C SER A 51 -20.88 -7.19 4.47
N GLY A 52 -20.51 -7.75 3.33
CA GLY A 52 -20.18 -9.17 3.18
C GLY A 52 -18.75 -9.56 3.56
N TYR A 53 -17.88 -8.59 3.90
CA TYR A 53 -16.45 -8.83 4.04
C TYR A 53 -15.90 -8.50 5.43
N GLY A 54 -14.82 -9.16 5.80
CA GLY A 54 -13.96 -8.87 6.94
C GLY A 54 -12.51 -8.68 6.50
N ILE A 55 -11.71 -8.05 7.36
CA ILE A 55 -10.28 -7.84 7.14
C ILE A 55 -9.50 -8.64 8.18
N VAL A 56 -8.47 -9.37 7.74
CA VAL A 56 -7.55 -10.12 8.62
C VAL A 56 -6.12 -9.67 8.34
N PRO A 57 -5.40 -9.14 9.34
CA PRO A 57 -4.01 -8.73 9.16
C PRO A 57 -3.04 -9.91 9.32
N GLU A 58 -2.16 -10.11 8.34
CA GLU A 58 -1.00 -11.01 8.39
C GLU A 58 0.27 -10.18 8.26
N LEU A 59 0.64 -9.48 9.34
CA LEU A 59 1.73 -8.50 9.34
C LEU A 59 3.02 -9.01 9.99
N ASP A 60 2.90 -9.89 10.98
CA ASP A 60 4.03 -10.50 11.67
C ASP A 60 4.40 -11.82 10.97
N THR A 61 5.08 -11.70 9.84
CA THR A 61 5.42 -12.84 8.99
C THR A 61 6.85 -12.72 8.50
N ALA A 62 7.57 -13.84 8.44
CA ALA A 62 8.90 -13.91 7.81
C ALA A 62 8.86 -13.67 6.28
N GLY A 63 7.68 -13.81 5.66
CA GLY A 63 7.43 -13.53 4.25
C GLY A 63 6.82 -12.15 4.00
N THR A 64 6.24 -11.96 2.81
CA THR A 64 5.58 -10.71 2.42
C THR A 64 4.36 -10.43 3.31
N PRO A 65 4.32 -9.30 4.05
CA PRO A 65 3.17 -8.95 4.87
C PRO A 65 1.96 -8.65 3.97
N ARG A 66 0.75 -8.97 4.45
CA ARG A 66 -0.48 -8.79 3.69
C ARG A 66 -1.69 -8.56 4.59
N LEU A 67 -2.75 -8.02 4.00
CA LEU A 67 -4.10 -8.05 4.56
C LEU A 67 -4.97 -8.95 3.71
N LEU A 68 -5.77 -9.78 4.36
CA LEU A 68 -6.75 -10.62 3.69
C LEU A 68 -8.13 -9.98 3.78
N VAL A 69 -8.83 -9.93 2.65
CA VAL A 69 -10.27 -9.65 2.61
C VAL A 69 -10.98 -11.00 2.51
N VAL A 70 -11.76 -11.33 3.53
CA VAL A 70 -12.43 -12.63 3.67
C VAL A 70 -13.94 -12.43 3.81
N PRO A 71 -14.77 -13.45 3.54
CA PRO A 71 -16.17 -13.44 3.93
C PRO A 71 -16.33 -13.11 5.43
N ARG A 72 -17.29 -12.23 5.73
CA ARG A 72 -17.55 -11.77 7.09
C ARG A 72 -17.88 -12.95 8.02
N GLY A 73 -17.31 -12.92 9.22
CA GLY A 73 -17.48 -13.98 10.22
C GLY A 73 -16.75 -15.29 9.90
N LYS A 74 -15.96 -15.35 8.82
CA LYS A 74 -15.21 -16.55 8.41
C LYS A 74 -13.72 -16.25 8.21
N PRO A 75 -12.98 -15.90 9.28
CA PRO A 75 -11.58 -15.47 9.18
C PRO A 75 -10.63 -16.54 8.61
N GLN A 76 -10.99 -17.82 8.71
CA GLN A 76 -10.19 -18.95 8.20
C GLN A 76 -10.58 -19.39 6.78
N SER A 77 -11.54 -18.70 6.15
CA SER A 77 -11.96 -19.05 4.78
C SER A 77 -11.03 -18.46 3.73
N LEU A 78 -11.15 -18.96 2.49
CA LEU A 78 -10.33 -18.50 1.38
C LEU A 78 -10.48 -16.98 1.15
N PRO A 79 -9.38 -16.23 1.03
CA PRO A 79 -9.42 -14.80 0.80
C PRO A 79 -10.05 -14.48 -0.56
N GLN A 80 -10.94 -13.50 -0.56
CA GLN A 80 -11.56 -12.93 -1.77
C GLN A 80 -10.71 -11.80 -2.36
N ALA A 81 -9.87 -11.19 -1.52
CA ALA A 81 -8.74 -10.38 -1.98
C ALA A 81 -7.57 -10.50 -1.01
N VAL A 82 -6.37 -10.29 -1.54
CA VAL A 82 -5.14 -10.12 -0.77
C VAL A 82 -4.56 -8.78 -1.12
N ILE A 83 -4.31 -7.96 -0.10
CA ILE A 83 -3.71 -6.63 -0.22
C ILE A 83 -2.26 -6.75 0.24
N VAL A 84 -1.34 -6.32 -0.62
CA VAL A 84 0.10 -6.25 -0.31
C VAL A 84 0.57 -4.82 -0.46
N ALA A 85 1.68 -4.51 0.20
CA ALA A 85 2.32 -3.20 0.09
C ALA A 85 3.80 -3.33 -0.25
N SER A 86 4.30 -2.30 -0.91
CA SER A 86 5.72 -2.06 -1.11
C SER A 86 5.97 -0.57 -0.88
N ALA A 87 6.80 -0.26 0.12
CA ALA A 87 6.97 1.11 0.61
C ALA A 87 5.61 1.79 0.89
N ASP A 88 5.28 2.87 0.19
CA ASP A 88 4.06 3.68 0.32
C ASP A 88 2.95 3.31 -0.67
N ARG A 89 3.11 2.21 -1.42
CA ARG A 89 2.15 1.74 -2.43
C ARG A 89 1.47 0.49 -1.94
N ALA A 90 0.17 0.38 -2.21
CA ALA A 90 -0.61 -0.83 -1.98
C ALA A 90 -1.29 -1.28 -3.27
N GLN A 91 -1.46 -2.58 -3.41
CA GLN A 91 -2.20 -3.21 -4.50
C GLN A 91 -2.94 -4.42 -3.97
N PHE A 92 -4.01 -4.83 -4.65
CA PHE A 92 -4.73 -6.04 -4.29
C PHE A 92 -4.94 -6.96 -5.49
N TYR A 93 -5.12 -8.25 -5.21
CA TYR A 93 -5.40 -9.29 -6.19
C TYR A 93 -6.38 -10.31 -5.63
N GLY A 94 -6.93 -11.16 -6.48
CA GLY A 94 -7.89 -12.21 -6.11
C GLY A 94 -9.28 -11.98 -6.70
N PRO A 95 -10.29 -12.81 -6.34
CA PRO A 95 -11.64 -12.76 -6.90
C PRO A 95 -12.27 -11.36 -6.98
N LEU A 96 -12.05 -10.49 -5.98
CA LEU A 96 -12.62 -9.14 -5.99
C LEU A 96 -12.01 -8.22 -7.05
N SER A 97 -10.89 -8.55 -7.70
CA SER A 97 -10.30 -7.70 -8.75
C SER A 97 -11.17 -7.63 -9.99
N SER A 98 -12.05 -8.61 -10.17
CA SER A 98 -13.00 -8.69 -11.29
C SER A 98 -14.44 -8.36 -10.87
N ALA A 99 -14.65 -7.96 -9.61
CA ALA A 99 -15.96 -7.60 -9.08
C ALA A 99 -16.24 -6.10 -9.25
N PRO A 100 -17.50 -5.65 -9.27
CA PRO A 100 -17.84 -4.22 -9.35
C PRO A 100 -17.21 -3.34 -8.26
N ILE A 101 -16.91 -3.91 -7.09
CA ILE A 101 -16.27 -3.22 -5.96
C ILE A 101 -14.76 -2.94 -6.17
N ALA A 102 -14.14 -3.54 -7.19
CA ALA A 102 -12.69 -3.48 -7.42
C ALA A 102 -12.13 -2.05 -7.49
N THR A 103 -12.78 -1.19 -8.27
CA THR A 103 -12.37 0.21 -8.44
C THR A 103 -12.35 0.96 -7.12
N ARG A 104 -13.33 0.67 -6.26
CA ARG A 104 -13.43 1.27 -4.94
C ARG A 104 -12.32 0.79 -4.02
N ILE A 105 -12.07 -0.51 -3.98
CA ILE A 105 -10.94 -1.09 -3.23
C ILE A 105 -9.63 -0.43 -3.66
N ASN A 106 -9.35 -0.36 -4.96
CA ASN A 106 -8.12 0.23 -5.48
C ASN A 106 -7.97 1.71 -5.09
N SER A 107 -9.04 2.50 -5.22
CA SER A 107 -9.04 3.92 -4.85
C SER A 107 -8.75 4.11 -3.35
N ASP A 108 -9.44 3.35 -2.51
CA ASP A 108 -9.30 3.41 -1.05
C ASP A 108 -7.90 3.01 -0.60
N ILE A 109 -7.41 1.84 -1.01
CA ILE A 109 -6.07 1.37 -0.57
C ILE A 109 -4.96 2.26 -1.11
N SER A 110 -5.09 2.84 -2.31
CA SER A 110 -4.10 3.76 -2.86
C SER A 110 -4.06 5.06 -2.06
N ARG A 111 -5.24 5.61 -1.73
CA ARG A 111 -5.37 6.82 -0.91
C ARG A 111 -4.78 6.61 0.49
N TRP A 112 -5.13 5.50 1.14
CA TRP A 112 -4.69 5.18 2.50
C TRP A 112 -3.21 4.81 2.59
N ALA A 113 -2.67 4.12 1.57
CA ALA A 113 -1.24 3.82 1.51
C ALA A 113 -0.39 5.09 1.46
N ALA A 114 -0.84 6.09 0.69
CA ALA A 114 -0.27 7.44 0.61
C ALA A 114 -0.50 8.30 1.87
N GLY A 115 -1.14 7.76 2.91
CA GLY A 115 -1.31 8.42 4.21
C GLY A 115 -2.53 9.35 4.32
N ARG A 116 -3.38 9.43 3.29
CA ARG A 116 -4.65 10.17 3.38
C ARG A 116 -5.65 9.34 4.17
N ALA A 117 -6.29 9.94 5.17
CA ALA A 117 -7.33 9.28 5.96
C ALA A 117 -8.73 9.52 5.37
N GLY A 118 -9.70 8.78 5.88
CA GLY A 118 -11.12 9.00 5.60
C GLY A 118 -11.70 8.07 4.52
N CYS A 119 -13.03 8.05 4.53
CA CYS A 119 -13.88 7.41 3.55
C CYS A 119 -14.23 8.48 2.50
#